data_AF-A0A847WSR3-F1
#
_entry.id   AF-A0A847WSR3-F1
#
_cell.length_a   1.000
_cell.length_b   1.000
_cell.length_c   1.000
_cell.angle_alpha   90.00
_cell.angle_beta   90.00
_cell.angle_gamma   90.00
#
_symmetry.space_group_name_H-M   'P 1'
#
loop_
_entity.id
_entity.type
_entity.pdbx_description
1 polymer ?
#
loop_
_entity_poly.entity_id
_entity_poly.type
_entity_poly.pdbx_seq_one_letter_code
_entity_poly.pdbx_strand_id
1 'polypeptide(L)'
;MGWNDNSVEREKTKLLTNIGCLFGVVILGLLAISVVVWCISSTQETRLKISHSPNNINLIEIVKKDDFPDPIIRIKYDDKSIMKTKIPDKITVEWKNDYQAIVILTKQGRKPDIVDIEFGVNQSTEK
;
A
#
# COMPACT_ATOMS: atom_id res chain seq x y z
N MET A 1 -47.33 8.78 50.76
CA MET A 1 -46.16 8.84 49.85
C MET A 1 -46.01 7.49 49.14
N GLY A 2 -45.68 7.49 47.85
CA GLY A 2 -45.13 6.29 47.18
C GLY A 2 -45.90 5.78 45.95
N TRP A 3 -46.11 6.61 44.93
CA TRP A 3 -46.66 6.16 43.63
C TRP A 3 -46.18 7.04 42.45
N ASN A 4 -44.89 7.40 42.36
CA ASN A 4 -44.40 8.17 41.20
C ASN A 4 -42.98 7.82 40.68
N ASP A 5 -42.22 6.95 41.33
CA ASP A 5 -40.81 6.77 40.98
C ASP A 5 -40.59 5.69 39.89
N ASN A 6 -41.51 4.72 39.79
CA ASN A 6 -41.37 3.56 38.91
C ASN A 6 -41.64 3.87 37.42
N SER A 7 -42.43 4.91 37.12
CA SER A 7 -42.74 5.33 35.75
C SER A 7 -41.59 6.13 35.14
N VAL A 8 -40.95 6.99 35.94
CA VAL A 8 -39.84 7.86 35.52
C VAL A 8 -38.59 7.05 35.17
N GLU A 9 -38.27 6.01 35.92
CA GLU A 9 -37.13 5.13 35.58
C GLU A 9 -37.36 4.37 34.27
N ARG A 10 -38.59 3.88 34.04
CA ARG A 10 -38.96 3.10 32.85
C ARG A 10 -38.92 3.92 31.56
N GLU A 11 -39.23 5.21 31.62
CA GLU A 11 -39.09 6.14 30.49
C GLU A 11 -37.61 6.44 30.18
N LYS A 12 -36.77 6.62 31.21
CA LYS A 12 -35.33 6.83 31.04
C LYS A 12 -34.65 5.63 30.38
N THR A 13 -35.01 4.39 30.76
CA THR A 13 -34.46 3.19 30.12
C THR A 13 -34.91 3.05 28.67
N LYS A 14 -36.16 3.38 28.34
CA LYS A 14 -36.65 3.35 26.94
C LYS A 14 -35.91 4.34 26.04
N LEU A 15 -35.65 5.57 26.52
CA LEU A 15 -34.92 6.58 25.75
C LEU A 15 -33.45 6.21 25.57
N LEU A 16 -32.78 5.68 26.61
CA LEU A 16 -31.39 5.22 26.54
C LEU A 16 -31.20 4.07 25.53
N THR A 17 -32.12 3.10 25.48
CA THR A 17 -32.05 1.99 24.52
C THR A 17 -32.29 2.46 23.08
N ASN A 18 -33.20 3.42 22.89
CA ASN A 18 -33.51 3.95 21.56
C ASN A 18 -32.37 4.81 21.00
N ILE A 19 -31.75 5.62 21.87
CA ILE A 19 -30.56 6.42 21.58
C ILE A 19 -29.37 5.51 21.25
N GLY A 20 -29.12 4.50 22.09
CA GLY A 20 -28.01 3.55 21.88
C GLY A 20 -28.13 2.75 20.58
N CYS A 21 -29.35 2.37 20.18
CA CYS A 21 -29.59 1.65 18.92
C CYS A 21 -29.32 2.54 17.70
N LEU A 22 -29.80 3.78 17.72
CA LEU A 22 -29.55 4.74 16.64
C LEU A 22 -28.06 5.09 16.51
N PHE A 23 -27.37 5.34 17.63
CA PHE A 23 -25.92 5.56 17.62
C PHE A 23 -25.15 4.32 17.14
N GLY A 24 -25.57 3.12 17.53
CA GLY A 24 -24.99 1.87 17.06
C GLY A 24 -25.09 1.71 15.54
N VAL A 25 -26.27 1.95 14.97
CA VAL A 25 -26.49 1.88 13.51
C VAL A 25 -25.67 2.93 12.76
N VAL A 26 -25.60 4.16 13.29
CA VAL A 26 -24.80 5.24 12.68
C VAL A 26 -23.30 4.92 12.73
N ILE A 27 -22.78 4.45 13.85
CA ILE A 27 -21.37 4.06 13.99
C ILE A 27 -21.04 2.90 13.06
N LEU A 28 -21.89 1.88 12.98
CA LEU A 28 -21.71 0.74 12.08
C LEU A 28 -21.68 1.19 10.61
N GLY A 29 -22.59 2.09 10.24
CA GLY A 29 -22.63 2.68 8.89
C GLY A 29 -21.36 3.48 8.57
N LEU A 30 -20.89 4.32 9.49
CA LEU A 30 -19.66 5.09 9.33
C LEU A 30 -18.41 4.21 9.22
N LEU A 31 -18.33 3.13 10.01
CA LEU A 31 -17.25 2.16 9.91
C LEU A 31 -17.27 1.44 8.56
N ALA A 32 -18.44 1.02 8.08
CA ALA A 32 -18.57 0.38 6.78
C ALA A 32 -18.09 1.30 5.65
N ILE A 33 -18.50 2.57 5.66
CA ILE A 33 -18.04 3.57 4.68
C ILE A 33 -16.53 3.79 4.82
N SER A 34 -16.00 3.88 6.03
CA SER A 34 -14.56 4.07 6.27
C SER A 34 -13.72 2.92 5.72
N VAL A 35 -14.18 1.68 5.89
CA VAL A 35 -13.52 0.49 5.33
C VAL A 35 -13.56 0.50 3.81
N VAL A 36 -14.71 0.86 3.21
CA VAL A 36 -14.84 0.96 1.75
C VAL A 36 -13.93 2.07 1.19
N VAL A 37 -13.91 3.24 1.81
CA VAL A 37 -13.01 4.34 1.43
C VAL A 37 -11.55 3.92 1.57
N TRP A 38 -11.17 3.23 2.65
CA TRP A 38 -9.82 2.71 2.85
C TRP A 38 -9.40 1.72 1.75
N CYS A 39 -10.29 0.79 1.38
CA CYS A 39 -10.05 -0.17 0.30
C CYS A 39 -9.90 0.50 -1.07
N ILE A 40 -10.64 1.58 -1.34
CA ILE A 40 -10.52 2.33 -2.61
C ILE A 40 -9.27 3.23 -2.59
N SER A 41 -8.92 3.79 -1.44
CA SER A 41 -7.75 4.65 -1.26
C SER A 41 -6.42 3.90 -1.22
N SER A 42 -6.40 2.56 -1.13
CA SER A 42 -5.18 1.81 -1.37
C SER A 42 -4.83 1.93 -2.85
N THR A 43 -4.04 2.95 -3.17
CA THR A 43 -3.56 3.28 -4.51
C THR A 43 -3.17 2.03 -5.29
N GLN A 44 -3.83 1.81 -6.44
CA GLN A 44 -3.60 0.66 -7.31
C GLN A 44 -2.18 0.74 -7.88
N GLU A 45 -1.23 0.11 -7.20
CA GLU A 45 0.07 -0.20 -7.77
C GLU A 45 -0.08 -1.47 -8.64
N THR A 46 0.10 -1.31 -9.95
CA THR A 46 0.12 -2.42 -10.90
C THR A 46 1.55 -2.96 -10.98
N ARG A 47 1.75 -4.22 -10.62
CA ARG A 47 3.05 -4.90 -10.76
C ARG A 47 3.41 -5.06 -12.25
N LEU A 48 4.54 -4.52 -12.66
CA LEU A 48 5.05 -4.67 -14.02
C LEU A 48 6.05 -5.81 -14.14
N LYS A 49 6.95 -5.94 -13.17
CA LYS A 49 8.00 -6.95 -13.18
C LYS A 49 8.49 -7.27 -11.78
N ILE A 50 8.75 -8.55 -11.54
CA ILE A 50 9.48 -9.03 -10.37
C ILE A 50 10.70 -9.77 -10.89
N SER A 51 11.86 -9.50 -10.31
CA SER A 51 13.09 -10.20 -10.65
C SER A 51 13.79 -10.61 -9.35
N HIS A 52 14.13 -11.89 -9.27
CA HIS A 52 14.88 -12.44 -8.15
C HIS A 52 16.36 -12.49 -8.53
N SER A 53 17.21 -12.37 -7.52
CA SER A 53 18.64 -12.57 -7.67
C SER A 53 18.96 -14.04 -8.03
N PRO A 54 20.16 -14.33 -8.57
CA PRO A 54 20.54 -15.68 -9.00
C PRO A 54 20.32 -16.78 -7.94
N ASN A 55 20.56 -16.49 -6.67
CA ASN A 55 20.34 -17.40 -5.54
C ASN A 55 19.06 -17.09 -4.75
N ASN A 56 18.16 -16.25 -5.27
CA ASN A 56 16.91 -15.83 -4.65
C ASN A 56 17.06 -15.19 -3.26
N ILE A 57 18.20 -14.53 -3.00
CA ILE A 57 18.46 -13.81 -1.74
C ILE A 57 17.74 -12.47 -1.76
N ASN A 58 17.81 -11.76 -2.89
CA ASN A 58 17.25 -10.44 -3.05
C ASN A 58 16.23 -10.40 -4.18
N LEU A 59 15.32 -9.42 -4.12
CA LEU A 59 14.31 -9.20 -5.15
C LEU A 59 14.21 -7.73 -5.51
N ILE A 60 13.90 -7.48 -6.78
CA ILE A 60 13.56 -6.17 -7.32
C ILE A 60 12.13 -6.26 -7.83
N GLU A 61 11.27 -5.42 -7.29
CA GLU A 61 9.88 -5.29 -7.72
C GLU A 61 9.69 -3.93 -8.42
N ILE A 62 9.18 -3.97 -9.65
CA ILE A 62 8.90 -2.78 -10.44
C ILE A 62 7.39 -2.66 -10.58
N VAL A 63 6.84 -1.60 -10.01
CA VAL A 63 5.40 -1.32 -10.03
C VAL A 63 5.12 -0.02 -10.76
N LYS A 64 3.94 0.08 -11.35
CA LYS A 64 3.36 1.29 -11.90
C LYS A 64 2.29 1.76 -10.95
N LYS A 65 2.37 3.01 -10.52
CA LYS A 65 1.29 3.65 -9.77
C LYS A 65 0.58 4.60 -10.73
N ASP A 66 -0.69 4.34 -10.96
CA ASP A 66 -1.56 5.19 -11.76
C ASP A 66 -2.01 6.38 -10.91
N ASP A 67 -1.08 7.29 -10.62
CA ASP A 67 -1.38 8.59 -10.02
C ASP A 67 -1.83 9.56 -11.13
N PHE A 68 -2.89 10.31 -10.87
CA PHE A 68 -3.35 11.40 -11.75
C PHE A 68 -2.59 12.68 -11.41
N PRO A 69 -2.09 13.48 -12.37
CA PRO A 69 -2.31 13.41 -13.82
C PRO A 69 -1.36 12.49 -14.61
N ASP A 70 -0.20 12.14 -14.05
CA ASP A 70 0.84 11.36 -14.75
C ASP A 70 1.22 10.10 -13.97
N PRO A 71 1.17 8.90 -14.60
CA PRO A 71 1.56 7.67 -13.94
C PRO A 71 3.06 7.66 -13.63
N ILE A 72 3.43 6.98 -12.55
CA ILE A 72 4.82 6.84 -12.11
C ILE A 72 5.25 5.38 -12.05
N ILE A 73 6.52 5.12 -12.33
CA ILE A 73 7.17 3.83 -12.09
C ILE A 73 7.92 3.90 -10.77
N ARG A 74 7.76 2.87 -9.95
CA ARG A 74 8.50 2.70 -8.70
C ARG A 74 9.27 1.40 -8.75
N ILE A 75 10.58 1.51 -8.61
CA ILE A 75 11.50 0.38 -8.50
C ILE A 75 11.74 0.19 -7.00
N LYS A 76 11.23 -0.89 -6.44
CA LYS A 76 11.38 -1.28 -5.04
C LYS A 76 12.44 -2.36 -4.93
N TYR A 77 13.30 -2.22 -3.94
CA TYR A 77 14.34 -3.18 -3.63
C TYR A 77 14.71 -2.97 -2.16
N ASP A 78 14.77 -4.05 -1.39
CA ASP A 78 14.97 -3.96 0.06
C ASP A 78 13.94 -2.99 0.69
N ASP A 79 14.33 -2.17 1.66
CA ASP A 79 13.51 -1.07 2.21
C ASP A 79 13.59 0.24 1.41
N LYS A 80 14.13 0.20 0.17
CA LYS A 80 14.35 1.37 -0.67
C LYS A 80 13.39 1.39 -1.86
N SER A 81 13.11 2.61 -2.34
CA SER A 81 12.36 2.78 -3.58
C SER A 81 12.88 3.95 -4.39
N ILE A 82 12.98 3.76 -5.71
CA ILE A 82 13.33 4.79 -6.68
C ILE A 82 12.11 5.08 -7.53
N MET A 83 11.71 6.35 -7.60
CA MET A 83 10.60 6.80 -8.43
C MET A 83 11.10 7.33 -9.77
N LYS A 84 10.42 6.98 -10.85
CA LYS A 84 10.67 7.44 -12.21
C LYS A 84 9.36 7.90 -12.84
N THR A 85 9.36 9.12 -13.38
CA THR A 85 8.18 9.72 -14.03
C THR A 85 8.03 9.34 -15.50
N LYS A 86 9.08 8.76 -16.10
CA LYS A 86 9.07 8.36 -17.50
C LYS A 86 8.60 6.91 -17.61
N ILE A 87 7.40 6.71 -18.15
CA ILE A 87 6.89 5.36 -18.45
C ILE A 87 7.68 4.75 -19.62
N PRO A 88 8.39 3.62 -19.40
CA PRO A 88 9.13 2.91 -20.43
C PRO A 88 8.21 1.97 -21.23
N ASP A 89 8.65 1.60 -22.43
CA ASP A 89 7.99 0.57 -23.24
C ASP A 89 8.53 -0.82 -22.89
N LYS A 90 9.79 -0.91 -22.44
CA LYS A 90 10.46 -2.15 -22.06
C LYS A 90 11.26 -1.98 -20.76
N ILE A 91 11.18 -3.00 -19.90
CA ILE A 91 11.87 -3.06 -18.61
C ILE A 91 12.72 -4.33 -18.56
N THR A 92 14.03 -4.15 -18.42
CA THR A 92 15.00 -5.24 -18.25
C THR A 92 15.65 -5.11 -16.88
N VAL A 93 15.90 -6.25 -16.23
CA VAL A 93 16.67 -6.34 -14.99
C VAL A 93 17.80 -7.32 -15.25
N GLU A 94 19.02 -6.87 -15.05
CA GLU A 94 20.24 -7.66 -15.26
C GLU A 94 20.98 -7.77 -13.93
N TRP A 95 21.08 -8.99 -13.40
CA TRP A 95 21.79 -9.25 -12.16
C TRP A 95 23.28 -9.49 -12.45
N LYS A 96 24.15 -8.77 -11.74
CA LYS A 96 25.60 -9.04 -11.74
C LYS A 96 25.96 -10.12 -10.72
N ASN A 97 25.30 -10.10 -9.56
CA ASN A 97 25.41 -11.07 -8.47
C ASN A 97 24.17 -10.91 -7.56
N ASP A 98 24.13 -11.54 -6.38
CA ASP A 98 22.95 -11.44 -5.52
C ASP A 98 22.68 -10.06 -4.92
N TYR A 99 23.68 -9.19 -4.90
CA TYR A 99 23.64 -7.89 -4.23
C TYR A 99 23.77 -6.71 -5.19
N GLN A 100 23.88 -6.98 -6.49
CA GLN A 100 24.03 -5.96 -7.51
C GLN A 100 23.21 -6.29 -8.75
N ALA A 101 22.40 -5.32 -9.17
CA ALA A 101 21.61 -5.43 -10.38
C ALA A 101 21.56 -4.09 -11.12
N ILE A 102 21.27 -4.16 -12.41
CA ILE A 102 21.00 -3.01 -13.26
C ILE A 102 19.55 -3.11 -13.73
N VAL A 103 18.78 -2.06 -13.51
CA VAL A 103 17.45 -1.90 -14.10
C VAL A 103 17.55 -0.96 -15.29
N ILE A 104 17.14 -1.44 -16.45
CA ILE A 104 17.18 -0.70 -17.72
C ILE A 104 15.75 -0.42 -18.16
N LEU A 105 15.40 0.87 -18.23
CA LEU A 105 14.10 1.36 -18.68
C LEU A 105 14.25 1.96 -20.08
N THR A 106 13.69 1.29 -21.09
CA THR A 106 13.82 1.69 -22.49
C THR A 106 12.51 2.26 -23.00
N LYS A 107 12.58 3.42 -23.67
CA LYS A 107 11.48 4.04 -24.40
C LYS A 107 11.91 4.32 -25.83
N GLN A 108 11.08 3.97 -26.81
CA GLN A 108 11.39 4.20 -28.22
C GLN A 108 11.68 5.68 -28.47
N GLY A 109 12.75 5.95 -29.23
CA GLY A 109 13.18 7.31 -29.57
C GLY A 109 13.85 8.10 -28.43
N ARG A 110 14.16 7.48 -27.28
CA ARG A 110 14.89 8.12 -26.18
C ARG A 110 16.06 7.26 -25.71
N LYS A 111 17.06 7.90 -25.08
CA LYS A 111 18.14 7.18 -24.39
C LYS A 111 17.55 6.35 -23.24
N PRO A 112 17.95 5.08 -23.06
CA PRO A 112 17.54 4.27 -21.92
C PRO A 112 17.92 4.94 -20.61
N ASP A 113 17.06 4.79 -19.60
CA ASP A 113 17.35 5.19 -18.23
C ASP A 113 17.88 3.96 -17.48
N ILE A 114 19.10 4.06 -16.97
CA ILE A 114 19.83 2.98 -16.33
C ILE A 114 19.89 3.29 -14.84
N VAL A 115 19.47 2.33 -14.03
CA VAL A 115 19.47 2.44 -12.57
C VAL A 115 20.30 1.30 -12.01
N ASP A 116 21.47 1.62 -11.48
CA ASP A 116 22.29 0.69 -10.70
C ASP A 116 21.68 0.52 -9.31
N ILE A 117 21.50 -0.73 -8.91
CA ILE A 117 20.97 -1.14 -7.63
C ILE A 117 22.03 -1.92 -6.89
N GLU A 118 22.34 -1.46 -5.69
CA GLU A 118 23.21 -2.15 -4.75
C GLU A 118 22.44 -2.41 -3.46
N PHE A 119 22.41 -3.68 -3.07
CA PHE A 119 21.85 -4.12 -1.80
C PHE A 119 22.89 -3.94 -0.70
N GLY A 120 22.46 -3.46 0.46
CA GLY A 120 23.34 -3.42 1.63
C GLY A 120 23.66 -4.85 2.03
N VAL A 121 24.94 -5.22 2.04
CA VAL A 121 25.37 -6.47 2.67
C VAL A 121 25.28 -6.25 4.17
N ASN A 122 24.10 -6.49 4.75
CA ASN A 122 24.04 -6.71 6.19
C ASN A 122 24.80 -8.01 6.44
N GLN A 123 26.06 -7.89 6.82
CA GLN A 123 26.86 -8.98 7.36
C GLN A 123 26.27 -9.36 8.73
N SER A 124 25.04 -9.88 8.77
CA SER A 124 24.59 -10.71 9.88
C SER A 124 25.11 -12.13 9.67
N THR A 125 26.42 -12.23 9.44
CA THR A 125 27.22 -13.36 9.89
C THR A 125 27.52 -13.10 11.34
N GLU A 126 26.69 -13.61 12.24
CA GLU A 126 27.09 -13.78 13.63
C GLU A 126 26.75 -15.20 14.08
N LYS A 127 27.83 -16.00 14.14
CA LYS A 127 28.08 -17.27 14.85
C LYS A 127 27.24 -18.50 14.59
#